data_AF-A0AAJ0U851-F1
#
_entry.id   AF-A0AAJ0U851-F1
#
_cell.length_a   1.000
_cell.length_b   1.000
_cell.length_c   1.000
_cell.angle_alpha   90.00
_cell.angle_beta   90.00
_cell.angle_gamma   90.00
#
_symmetry.space_group_name_H-M   'P 1'
#
loop_
_entity.id
_entity.type
_entity.pdbx_description
1 polymer ?
#
loop_
_entity_poly.entity_id
_entity_poly.type
_entity_poly.pdbx_seq_one_letter_code
_entity_poly.pdbx_strand_id
1 'polypeptide(L)'
;MRLPPSDDPRGNRIMRLPRETLLYVLKQHGVQVECDAATSDGRQFCTLIDDEVAEAHWLPDPIGGDMVRHLARKFGIPSHAFFFDVSQDVGPPHPH
;
A
#
# COMPACT_ATOMS: atom_id res chain seq x y z
N MET A 1 16.50 -11.49 18.57
CA MET A 1 16.76 -10.57 17.44
C MET A 1 15.99 -9.30 17.70
N ARG A 2 16.68 -8.16 17.87
CA ARG A 2 16.07 -6.87 18.21
C ARG A 2 15.52 -6.27 16.92
N LEU A 3 14.20 -6.07 16.82
CA LEU A 3 13.63 -5.31 15.69
C LEU A 3 14.29 -3.93 15.65
N PRO A 4 14.71 -3.43 14.47
CA PRO A 4 15.14 -2.05 14.36
C PRO A 4 14.00 -1.12 14.80
N PRO A 5 14.31 0.02 15.43
CA PRO A 5 13.28 0.98 15.84
C PRO A 5 12.51 1.45 14.60
N SER A 6 11.18 1.44 14.67
CA SER A 6 10.27 1.89 13.60
C SER A 6 10.41 3.37 13.19
N ASP A 7 11.41 4.08 13.72
CA ASP A 7 11.62 5.52 13.57
C ASP A 7 13.00 5.81 12.93
N ASP A 8 13.37 5.07 11.88
CA ASP A 8 14.55 5.40 11.09
C ASP A 8 14.16 6.36 9.95
N PRO A 9 14.50 7.67 10.05
CA PRO A 9 14.15 8.66 9.03
C PRO A 9 14.91 8.45 7.71
N ARG A 10 15.86 7.50 7.65
CA ARG A 10 16.58 7.14 6.41
C ARG A 10 15.92 5.97 5.68
N GLY A 11 15.22 5.07 6.39
CA GLY A 11 14.42 3.98 5.79
C GLY A 11 13.16 4.49 5.07
N ASN A 12 12.56 5.56 5.58
CA ASN A 12 11.29 6.12 5.11
C ASN A 12 11.43 7.14 3.95
N ARG A 13 12.65 7.36 3.41
CA ARG A 13 12.93 8.43 2.44
C ARG A 13 12.72 8.04 0.97
N ILE A 14 12.57 6.76 0.65
CA ILE A 14 12.63 6.31 -0.76
C ILE A 14 11.27 5.83 -1.30
N MET A 15 10.27 5.62 -0.44
CA MET A 15 8.94 5.21 -0.89
C MET A 15 7.85 5.89 -0.09
N ARG A 16 7.12 6.77 -0.77
CA ARG A 16 5.81 7.23 -0.35
C ARG A 16 4.84 6.79 -1.44
N LEU A 17 3.96 5.85 -1.10
CA LEU A 17 2.97 5.31 -2.02
C LEU A 17 1.61 5.94 -1.67
N PRO A 18 0.83 6.45 -2.64
CA PRO A 18 -0.54 6.86 -2.37
C PRO A 18 -1.31 5.72 -1.74
N ARG A 19 -2.10 5.99 -0.69
CA ARG A 19 -2.89 4.97 0.00
C ARG A 19 -3.81 4.24 -0.99
N GLU A 20 -4.40 4.98 -1.92
CA GLU A 20 -5.27 4.41 -2.95
C GLU A 20 -4.55 3.35 -3.81
N THR A 21 -3.31 3.63 -4.24
CA THR A 21 -2.50 2.67 -5.00
C THR A 21 -2.21 1.41 -4.20
N LEU A 22 -1.89 1.55 -2.90
CA LEU A 22 -1.69 0.41 -2.01
C LEU A 22 -2.95 -0.44 -1.93
N LEU A 23 -4.09 0.18 -1.63
CA LEU A 23 -5.36 -0.53 -1.48
C LEU A 23 -5.79 -1.20 -2.80
N TYR A 24 -5.51 -0.56 -3.95
CA TYR A 24 -5.76 -1.14 -5.25
C TYR A 24 -4.94 -2.42 -5.48
N VAL A 25 -3.63 -2.38 -5.22
CA VAL A 25 -2.75 -3.56 -5.35
C VAL A 25 -3.24 -4.70 -4.46
N LEU A 26 -3.54 -4.41 -3.18
CA LEU A 26 -4.04 -5.41 -2.24
C LEU A 26 -5.30 -6.11 -2.79
N LYS A 27 -6.28 -5.33 -3.29
CA LYS A 27 -7.50 -5.87 -3.89
C LYS A 27 -7.23 -6.73 -5.13
N GLN A 28 -6.29 -6.32 -5.99
CA GLN A 28 -5.90 -7.10 -7.18
C GLN A 28 -5.31 -8.47 -6.81
N HIS A 29 -4.69 -8.59 -5.64
CA HIS A 29 -4.13 -9.83 -5.13
C HIS A 29 -5.09 -10.63 -4.23
N GLY A 30 -6.39 -10.32 -4.25
CA GLY A 30 -7.41 -11.08 -3.53
C GLY A 30 -7.57 -10.68 -2.06
N VAL A 31 -6.88 -9.64 -1.60
CA VAL A 31 -7.05 -9.11 -0.24
C VAL A 31 -8.33 -8.28 -0.18
N GLN A 32 -9.24 -8.67 0.70
CA GLN A 32 -10.42 -7.88 1.05
C GLN A 32 -9.99 -6.67 1.86
N VAL A 33 -10.51 -5.50 1.48
CA VAL A 33 -10.16 -4.23 2.11
C VAL A 33 -11.45 -3.52 2.51
N GLU A 34 -11.61 -3.33 3.82
CA GLU A 34 -12.69 -2.54 4.41
C GLU A 34 -12.07 -1.32 5.08
N CYS A 35 -12.47 -0.11 4.69
CA CYS A 35 -11.94 1.11 5.28
C CYS A 35 -13.06 2.03 5.77
N ASP A 36 -12.86 2.61 6.95
CA ASP A 36 -13.73 3.63 7.51
C ASP A 36 -13.51 5.00 6.85
N ALA A 37 -14.29 6.00 7.26
CA ALA A 37 -14.05 7.39 6.87
C ALA A 37 -12.66 7.86 7.29
N ALA A 38 -11.99 8.61 6.40
CA ALA A 38 -10.71 9.23 6.74
C ALA A 38 -10.89 10.27 7.86
N THR A 39 -9.94 10.32 8.79
CA THR A 39 -9.91 11.32 9.85
C THR A 39 -9.44 12.67 9.29
N SER A 40 -9.70 13.74 10.04
CA SER A 40 -9.23 15.09 9.72
C SER A 40 -7.69 15.20 9.64
N ASP A 41 -6.96 14.25 10.23
CA ASP A 41 -5.49 14.11 10.13
C ASP A 41 -5.03 13.35 8.87
N GLY A 42 -5.95 12.99 7.97
CA GLY A 42 -5.64 12.30 6.71
C GLY A 42 -5.35 10.80 6.86
N ARG A 43 -5.49 10.23 8.05
CA ARG A 43 -5.36 8.78 8.30
C ARG A 43 -6.69 8.09 8.10
N GLN A 44 -6.67 6.87 7.58
CA GLN A 44 -7.88 6.06 7.39
C GLN A 44 -7.67 4.72 8.07
N PHE A 45 -8.64 4.29 8.87
CA PHE A 45 -8.61 2.95 9.46
C PHE A 45 -9.05 1.96 8.39
N CYS A 46 -8.20 0.98 8.10
CA CYS A 46 -8.46 -0.04 7.11
C CYS A 46 -8.18 -1.42 7.70
N THR A 47 -9.13 -2.33 7.51
CA THR A 47 -9.03 -3.75 7.78
C THR A 47 -8.74 -4.47 6.46
N LEU A 48 -7.68 -5.28 6.46
CA LEU A 48 -7.14 -6.00 5.32
C LEU A 48 -7.21 -7.50 5.66
N ILE A 49 -7.90 -8.28 4.83
CA ILE A 49 -8.21 -9.69 5.13
C ILE A 49 -7.96 -10.54 3.89
N ASP A 50 -7.24 -11.66 4.05
CA ASP A 50 -7.20 -12.76 3.09
C ASP A 50 -7.59 -14.09 3.79
N ASP A 51 -7.43 -15.23 3.11
CA ASP A 51 -7.78 -16.54 3.65
C ASP A 51 -6.97 -16.95 4.91
N GLU A 52 -5.76 -16.42 5.10
CA GLU A 52 -4.83 -16.81 6.16
C GLU A 52 -4.54 -15.69 7.17
N VAL A 53 -4.81 -14.44 6.81
CA VAL A 53 -4.37 -13.23 7.50
C VAL A 53 -5.51 -12.23 7.62
N ALA A 54 -5.72 -11.71 8.83
CA ALA A 54 -6.52 -10.52 9.07
C ALA A 54 -5.68 -9.47 9.81
N GLU A 55 -5.64 -8.24 9.30
CA GLU A 55 -4.85 -7.16 9.88
C GLU A 55 -5.55 -5.80 9.74
N ALA A 56 -5.56 -5.00 10.80
CA ALA A 56 -6.18 -3.68 10.79
C ALA A 56 -5.17 -2.60 11.14
N HIS A 57 -5.11 -1.54 10.33
CA HIS A 57 -4.12 -0.47 10.45
C HIS A 57 -4.70 0.90 10.20
N TRP A 58 -4.13 1.89 10.88
CA TRP A 58 -4.27 3.28 10.50
C TRP A 58 -3.31 3.60 9.36
N LEU A 59 -3.84 3.76 8.16
CA LEU A 59 -3.10 4.02 6.95
C LEU A 59 -3.03 5.55 6.70
N PRO A 60 -1.86 6.19 6.85
CA PRO A 60 -1.69 7.59 6.45
C PRO A 60 -1.73 7.74 4.93
N ASP A 61 -1.98 8.93 4.43
CA ASP A 61 -1.77 9.26 3.02
C ASP A 61 -0.73 10.39 2.91
N PRO A 62 0.43 10.15 2.27
CA PRO A 62 0.89 8.89 1.65
C PRO A 62 1.42 7.84 2.66
N ILE A 63 1.45 6.58 2.23
CA ILE A 63 1.97 5.44 3.00
C ILE A 63 3.50 5.39 2.90
N GLY A 64 4.17 5.23 4.05
CA GLY A 64 5.63 5.05 4.08
C GLY A 64 6.08 3.66 3.60
N GLY A 65 7.26 3.59 2.99
CA GLY A 65 7.80 2.38 2.38
C GLY A 65 7.93 1.18 3.33
N ASP A 66 8.18 1.41 4.61
CA ASP A 66 8.24 0.33 5.61
C ASP A 66 6.88 -0.35 5.80
N MET A 67 5.79 0.43 5.79
CA MET A 67 4.43 -0.11 5.85
C MET A 67 4.08 -0.88 4.57
N VAL A 68 4.46 -0.36 3.40
CA VAL A 68 4.28 -1.06 2.12
C VAL A 68 4.98 -2.42 2.16
N ARG A 69 6.25 -2.47 2.59
CA ARG A 69 7.03 -3.71 2.70
C ARG A 69 6.45 -4.67 3.72
N HIS A 70 5.95 -4.16 4.83
CA HIS A 70 5.30 -4.95 5.86
C HIS A 70 4.07 -5.66 5.30
N LEU A 71 3.14 -4.91 4.69
CA LEU A 71 1.92 -5.45 4.11
C LEU A 71 2.22 -6.40 2.94
N ALA A 72 3.17 -6.04 2.06
CA ALA A 72 3.62 -6.91 0.97
C ALA A 72 4.08 -8.28 1.47
N ARG A 73 4.94 -8.30 2.50
CA ARG A 73 5.42 -9.55 3.10
C ARG A 73 4.30 -10.33 3.79
N LYS A 74 3.38 -9.63 4.45
CA LYS A 74 2.31 -10.24 5.22
C LYS A 74 1.31 -10.98 4.33
N PHE A 75 0.86 -10.34 3.26
CA PHE A 75 -0.10 -10.89 2.30
C PHE A 75 0.58 -11.68 1.15
N GLY A 76 1.88 -11.95 1.25
CA GLY A 76 2.61 -12.69 0.21
C GLY A 76 2.70 -11.98 -1.14
N ILE A 77 2.48 -10.66 -1.20
CA ILE A 77 2.47 -9.88 -2.43
C ILE A 77 3.90 -9.46 -2.76
N PRO A 78 4.38 -9.70 -3.99
CA PRO A 78 5.71 -9.28 -4.37
C PRO A 78 5.84 -7.76 -4.35
N SER A 79 6.94 -7.25 -3.79
CA SER A 79 7.14 -5.81 -3.64
C SER A 79 7.03 -5.05 -4.96
N HIS A 80 7.48 -5.63 -6.09
CA HIS A 80 7.38 -5.03 -7.43
C HIS A 80 5.95 -4.71 -7.88
N ALA A 81 4.93 -5.38 -7.32
CA ALA A 81 3.51 -5.11 -7.64
C ALA A 81 3.07 -3.72 -7.17
N PHE A 82 3.74 -3.14 -6.16
CA PHE A 82 3.49 -1.80 -5.67
C PHE A 82 4.22 -0.71 -6.48
N PHE A 83 5.10 -1.11 -7.41
CA PHE A 83 5.81 -0.22 -8.32
C PHE A 83 5.13 -0.27 -9.68
N PHE A 84 3.95 0.34 -9.79
CA PHE A 84 3.39 0.60 -11.10
C PHE A 84 4.29 1.60 -11.83
N ASP A 85 4.84 1.15 -12.95
CA ASP A 85 5.42 2.01 -13.96
C ASP A 85 4.26 2.86 -14.52
N VAL A 86 4.31 4.17 -14.32
CA VAL A 86 3.29 5.13 -14.77
C VAL A 86 3.25 5.23 -16.32
N SER A 87 3.96 4.37 -17.06
CA SER A 87 4.07 4.44 -18.52
C SER A 87 3.06 3.56 -19.29
N GLN A 88 1.91 3.23 -18.71
CA GLN A 88 0.79 2.65 -19.48
C GLN A 88 -0.39 3.62 -19.56
N ASP A 89 -0.12 4.90 -19.79
CA ASP A 89 -1.02 5.75 -20.57
C ASP A 89 -0.84 5.32 -22.04
N VAL A 90 -1.59 4.29 -22.44
CA VAL A 90 -1.83 4.01 -23.85
C VAL A 90 -2.56 5.23 -24.41
N GLY A 91 -1.78 6.09 -25.07
CA GLY A 91 -2.27 7.29 -25.72
C GLY A 91 -3.45 7.01 -26.64
N PRO A 92 -4.25 8.05 -26.96
CA PRO A 92 -5.51 7.89 -27.68
C PRO A 92 -5.29 7.13 -28.99
N PRO A 93 -6.18 6.20 -29.36
CA PRO A 93 -6.10 5.52 -30.65
C PRO A 93 -6.18 6.58 -31.74
N HIS A 94 -5.10 6.71 -32.53
CA HIS A 94 -5.09 7.55 -33.71
C HIS A 94 -6.15 7.04 -34.70
N PRO A 95 -7.11 7.86 -35.13
CA PRO A 95 -7.99 7.50 -36.23
C PRO A 95 -7.20 7.54 -37.55
N HIS A 96 -7.36 6.46 -38.33
CA HIS A 96 -6.94 6.36 -39.73
C HIS A 96 -7.81 7.22 -40.64
#